data_AF-A0A2D9LQT6-F1
#
_entry.id   AF-A0A2D9LQT6-F1
#
_cell.length_a   1.000
_cell.length_b   1.000
_cell.length_c   1.000
_cell.angle_alpha   90.00
_cell.angle_beta   90.00
_cell.angle_gamma   90.00
#
_symmetry.space_group_name_H-M   'P 1'
#
loop_
_entity.id
_entity.type
_entity.pdbx_description
1 polymer ?
#
loop_
_entity_poly.entity_id
_entity_poly.type
_entity_poly.pdbx_seq_one_letter_code
_entity_poly.pdbx_strand_id
1 'polypeptide(L)'
;MNILVTNPASRLSREIVQALSLAHEVELAEGPFGHEEAQNELVKDVDTVVHSLQDSPSIDESERLDQAMRQTYNLLWTCVQGGVSRFVFLSSLSSMKSYPENYLVNEKWRPLPTTEIDGLCFHLAEFVCREYGRERGIDVRVLRLGDLDWDGESDSDSVLYGADALNGVIRAIEVDLEAG
;
A
#
# COMPACT_ATOMS: atom_id res chain seq x y z
N MET A 1 1.23 4.34 18.89
CA MET A 1 2.18 4.11 17.79
C MET A 1 2.22 5.38 16.96
N ASN A 2 3.36 5.63 16.34
CA ASN A 2 3.55 6.69 15.37
C ASN A 2 3.38 6.07 13.98
N ILE A 3 2.41 6.57 13.23
CA ILE A 3 1.98 5.98 11.96
C ILE A 3 2.12 7.01 10.85
N LEU A 4 2.85 6.65 9.80
CA LEU A 4 2.94 7.46 8.59
C LEU A 4 1.99 6.89 7.53
N VAL A 5 1.09 7.70 7.00
CA VAL A 5 0.23 7.34 5.86
C VAL A 5 0.67 8.14 4.65
N THR A 6 0.79 7.51 3.48
CA THR A 6 1.14 8.23 2.24
C THR A 6 -0.09 8.51 1.37
N ASN A 7 0.11 9.32 0.33
CA ASN A 7 -0.88 9.62 -0.71
C ASN A 7 -2.12 10.35 -0.14
N PRO A 8 -1.98 11.65 0.18
CA PRO A 8 -3.08 12.46 0.74
C PRO A 8 -4.29 12.61 -0.20
N ALA A 9 -4.09 12.41 -1.50
CA ALA A 9 -5.18 12.50 -2.48
C ALA A 9 -6.19 11.35 -2.33
N SER A 10 -5.73 10.17 -1.88
CA SER A 10 -6.60 9.02 -1.66
C SER A 10 -7.64 9.29 -0.56
N ARG A 11 -8.91 8.99 -0.86
CA ARG A 11 -9.98 9.00 0.16
C ARG A 11 -9.68 7.98 1.26
N LEU A 12 -9.23 6.78 0.89
CA LEU A 12 -8.88 5.73 1.86
C LEU A 12 -7.77 6.18 2.81
N SER A 13 -6.72 6.84 2.31
CA SER A 13 -5.64 7.38 3.17
C SER A 13 -6.17 8.39 4.18
N ARG A 14 -7.07 9.29 3.78
CA ARG A 14 -7.68 10.28 4.69
C ARG A 14 -8.57 9.64 5.74
N GLU A 15 -9.33 8.61 5.37
CA GLU A 15 -10.19 7.86 6.30
C GLU A 15 -9.35 7.05 7.30
N ILE A 16 -8.22 6.48 6.87
CA ILE A 16 -7.25 5.81 7.76
C ILE A 16 -6.71 6.80 8.80
N VAL A 17 -6.27 7.99 8.37
CA VAL A 17 -5.80 9.04 9.29
C VAL A 17 -6.88 9.40 10.29
N GLN A 18 -8.09 9.72 9.81
CA GLN A 18 -9.20 10.10 10.68
C GLN A 18 -9.54 9.02 11.73
N ALA A 19 -9.53 7.75 11.34
CA ALA A 19 -9.84 6.64 12.25
C ALA A 19 -8.73 6.42 13.30
N LEU A 20 -7.46 6.45 12.88
CA LEU A 20 -6.33 6.12 13.75
C LEU A 20 -5.89 7.29 14.66
N SER A 21 -6.12 8.54 14.27
CA SER A 21 -5.78 9.73 15.08
C SER A 21 -6.51 9.79 16.44
N LEU A 22 -7.51 8.94 16.67
CA LEU A 22 -8.18 8.81 17.97
C LEU A 22 -7.31 8.11 19.03
N ALA A 23 -6.35 7.28 18.61
CA ALA A 23 -5.56 6.42 19.50
C ALA A 23 -4.04 6.46 19.22
N HIS A 24 -3.62 7.05 18.10
CA HIS A 24 -2.25 7.05 17.60
C HIS A 24 -1.83 8.43 17.11
N GLU A 25 -0.51 8.67 17.09
CA GLU A 25 0.03 9.82 16.37
C GLU A 25 0.12 9.42 14.90
N VAL A 26 -0.55 10.17 14.03
CA VAL A 26 -0.64 9.84 12.61
C VAL A 26 -0.23 11.06 11.78
N GLU A 27 0.74 10.87 10.91
CA GLU A 27 1.18 11.87 9.94
C GLU A 27 0.79 11.44 8.52
N LEU A 28 0.40 12.42 7.71
CA LEU A 28 0.07 12.21 6.30
C LEU A 28 1.14 12.86 5.43
N ALA A 29 1.79 12.06 4.60
CA ALA A 29 2.89 12.51 3.76
C ALA A 29 2.60 12.39 2.27
N GLU A 30 3.03 13.41 1.54
CA GLU A 30 3.03 13.44 0.08
C GLU A 30 4.42 13.12 -0.45
N GLY A 31 4.47 12.43 -1.60
CA GLY A 31 5.72 12.23 -2.34
C GLY A 31 6.19 13.52 -3.04
N PRO A 32 7.27 13.44 -3.82
CA PRO A 32 7.99 12.22 -4.18
C PRO A 32 8.93 11.72 -3.07
N PHE A 33 9.11 10.40 -2.98
CA PHE A 33 10.01 9.81 -1.99
C PHE A 33 11.42 9.58 -2.57
N GLY A 34 12.36 10.42 -2.13
CA GLY A 34 13.76 10.39 -2.53
C GLY A 34 14.67 9.61 -1.58
N HIS A 35 15.98 9.75 -1.75
CA HIS A 35 17.01 9.22 -0.83
C HIS A 35 17.68 10.32 0.00
N GLU A 36 17.07 11.50 0.09
CA GLU A 36 17.64 12.68 0.75
C GLU A 36 17.44 12.63 2.27
N GLU A 37 18.20 13.43 3.02
CA GLU A 37 18.11 13.50 4.50
C GLU A 37 16.69 13.79 5.00
N ALA A 38 15.91 14.56 4.25
CA ALA A 38 14.50 14.86 4.56
C ALA A 38 13.64 13.58 4.66
N GLN A 39 13.92 12.56 3.86
CA GLN A 39 13.21 11.28 3.92
C GLN A 39 13.53 10.51 5.21
N ASN A 40 14.75 10.64 5.73
CA ASN A 40 15.15 9.98 6.98
C ASN A 40 14.43 10.60 8.18
N GLU A 41 14.24 11.92 8.18
CA GLU A 41 13.45 12.59 9.22
C GLU A 41 11.96 12.23 9.13
N LEU A 42 11.43 11.96 7.92
CA LEU A 42 10.03 11.58 7.72
C LEU A 42 9.65 10.27 8.43
N VAL A 43 10.58 9.32 8.55
CA VAL A 43 10.33 8.01 9.19
C VAL A 43 10.91 7.93 10.60
N LYS A 44 11.43 9.04 11.13
CA LYS A 44 12.02 9.08 12.46
C LYS A 44 10.95 8.83 13.51
N ASP A 45 11.24 7.91 14.41
CA ASP A 45 10.33 7.47 15.47
C ASP A 45 8.99 6.91 14.94
N VAL A 46 8.89 6.53 13.65
CA VAL A 46 7.69 5.92 13.06
C VAL A 46 7.69 4.41 13.31
N ASP A 47 6.60 3.88 13.85
CA ASP A 47 6.43 2.45 14.11
C ASP A 47 5.90 1.72 12.86
N THR A 48 4.99 2.35 12.12
CA THR A 48 4.29 1.74 10.97
C THR A 48 4.11 2.73 9.82
N VAL A 49 4.35 2.27 8.60
CA VAL A 49 4.05 3.03 7.37
C VAL A 49 2.91 2.35 6.60
N VAL A 50 1.93 3.14 6.17
CA VAL A 50 0.87 2.73 5.23
C VAL A 50 1.09 3.44 3.91
N HIS A 51 1.46 2.68 2.88
CA HIS A 51 1.81 3.22 1.57
C HIS A 51 0.76 2.85 0.51
N SER A 52 0.33 3.83 -0.27
CA SER A 52 -0.45 3.62 -1.49
C SER A 52 0.09 4.46 -2.64
N LEU A 53 -0.06 3.94 -3.86
CA LEU A 53 0.31 4.65 -5.08
C LEU A 53 -0.73 5.74 -5.39
N GLN A 54 -0.26 6.86 -5.94
CA GLN A 54 -1.17 7.88 -6.45
C GLN A 54 -1.79 7.38 -7.75
N ASP A 55 -3.10 7.57 -7.86
CA ASP A 55 -3.84 7.30 -9.09
C ASP A 55 -4.52 8.61 -9.50
N SER A 56 -3.77 9.44 -10.23
CA SER A 56 -4.23 10.71 -10.76
C SER A 56 -4.01 10.75 -12.26
N PRO A 57 -5.03 11.15 -13.06
CA PRO A 57 -4.87 11.32 -14.50
C PRO A 57 -3.89 12.43 -14.90
N SER A 58 -3.44 13.25 -13.94
CA SER A 58 -2.42 14.27 -14.16
C SER A 58 -0.98 13.73 -14.17
N ILE A 59 -0.76 12.48 -13.76
CA ILE A 59 0.56 11.86 -13.64
C ILE A 59 0.82 11.01 -14.88
N ASP A 60 1.94 11.21 -15.55
CA ASP A 60 2.28 10.42 -16.73
C ASP A 60 2.75 8.99 -16.37
N GLU A 61 2.81 8.11 -17.37
CA GLU A 61 3.18 6.70 -17.16
C GLU A 61 4.59 6.54 -16.58
N SER A 62 5.54 7.39 -16.98
CA SER A 62 6.92 7.31 -16.48
C SER A 62 6.98 7.68 -15.01
N GLU A 63 6.24 8.69 -14.59
CA GLU A 63 6.15 9.11 -13.20
C GLU A 63 5.39 8.07 -12.35
N ARG A 64 4.31 7.46 -12.88
CA ARG A 64 3.62 6.35 -12.20
C ARG A 64 4.54 5.14 -11.99
N LEU A 65 5.37 4.81 -12.98
CA LEU A 65 6.37 3.74 -12.87
C LEU A 65 7.48 4.09 -11.87
N ASP A 66 7.92 5.35 -11.85
CA ASP A 66 8.90 5.84 -10.88
C ASP A 66 8.37 5.78 -9.44
N GLN A 67 7.12 6.19 -9.22
CA GLN A 67 6.42 6.06 -7.94
C GLN A 67 6.34 4.60 -7.48
N ALA A 68 5.89 3.71 -8.37
CA ALA A 68 5.73 2.29 -8.09
C ALA A 68 7.05 1.55 -7.81
N MET A 69 8.13 1.95 -8.45
CA MET A 69 9.43 1.29 -8.30
C MET A 69 10.36 2.07 -7.38
N ARG A 70 10.99 3.14 -7.89
CA ARG A 70 12.07 3.83 -7.21
C ARG A 70 11.60 4.47 -5.92
N GLN A 71 10.45 5.15 -5.91
CA GLN A 71 9.98 5.82 -4.70
C GLN A 71 9.52 4.82 -3.63
N THR A 72 8.83 3.73 -4.03
CA THR A 72 8.49 2.62 -3.12
C THR A 72 9.74 1.98 -2.52
N TYR A 73 10.77 1.74 -3.34
CA TYR A 73 12.08 1.23 -2.88
C TYR A 73 12.74 2.20 -1.89
N ASN A 74 12.81 3.48 -2.22
CA ASN A 74 13.44 4.48 -1.36
C ASN A 74 12.73 4.56 0.00
N LEU A 75 11.40 4.60 -0.01
CA LEU A 75 10.61 4.65 1.22
C LEU A 75 10.85 3.41 2.08
N LEU A 76 10.82 2.20 1.50
CA LEU A 76 11.13 0.95 2.21
C LEU A 76 12.56 0.92 2.75
N TRP A 77 13.53 1.36 1.96
CA TRP A 77 14.91 1.49 2.40
C TRP A 77 14.99 2.38 3.64
N THR A 78 14.36 3.55 3.60
CA THR A 78 14.37 4.51 4.70
C THR A 78 13.65 3.95 5.92
N CYS A 79 12.53 3.24 5.73
CA CYS A 79 11.83 2.53 6.81
C CYS A 79 12.75 1.54 7.54
N VAL A 80 13.49 0.72 6.77
CA VAL A 80 14.44 -0.25 7.35
C VAL A 80 15.56 0.46 8.11
N GLN A 81 16.13 1.54 7.56
CA GLN A 81 17.18 2.30 8.26
C GLN A 81 16.67 3.02 9.51
N GLY A 82 15.42 3.50 9.48
CA GLY A 82 14.74 4.17 10.58
C GLY A 82 14.22 3.22 11.66
N GLY A 83 14.29 1.90 11.45
CA GLY A 83 13.80 0.91 12.41
C GLY A 83 12.28 0.78 12.44
N VAL A 84 11.58 1.19 11.38
CA VAL A 84 10.13 0.99 11.23
C VAL A 84 9.83 -0.50 11.32
N SER A 85 8.89 -0.87 12.18
CA SER A 85 8.59 -2.28 12.44
C SER A 85 7.70 -2.89 11.35
N ARG A 86 6.80 -2.09 10.76
CA ARG A 86 5.77 -2.58 9.83
C ARG A 86 5.56 -1.65 8.63
N PHE A 87 5.41 -2.25 7.45
CA PHE A 87 5.07 -1.57 6.20
C PHE A 87 3.85 -2.21 5.56
N VAL A 88 2.73 -1.50 5.50
CA VAL A 88 1.49 -1.93 4.86
C VAL A 88 1.38 -1.28 3.50
N PHE A 89 1.45 -2.08 2.43
CA PHE A 89 1.23 -1.63 1.07
C PHE A 89 -0.21 -1.90 0.61
N LEU A 90 -0.91 -0.84 0.22
CA LEU A 90 -2.24 -0.91 -0.36
C LEU A 90 -2.12 -1.14 -1.88
N SER A 91 -2.15 -2.41 -2.25
CA SER A 91 -2.11 -2.88 -3.64
C SER A 91 -3.52 -3.03 -4.23
N SER A 92 -3.60 -3.55 -5.45
CA SER A 92 -4.82 -3.80 -6.19
C SER A 92 -4.99 -5.28 -6.57
N LEU A 93 -6.25 -5.73 -6.60
CA LEU A 93 -6.64 -7.04 -7.12
C LEU A 93 -6.50 -7.15 -8.65
N SER A 94 -6.20 -6.05 -9.35
CA SER A 94 -6.07 -5.99 -10.82
C SER A 94 -5.15 -7.07 -11.39
N SER A 95 -4.04 -7.36 -10.72
CA SER A 95 -3.09 -8.41 -11.16
C SER A 95 -3.62 -9.85 -11.06
N MET A 96 -4.76 -10.04 -10.39
CA MET A 96 -5.44 -11.34 -10.27
C MET A 96 -6.61 -11.48 -11.25
N LYS A 97 -7.09 -10.38 -11.85
CA LYS A 97 -8.26 -10.37 -12.77
C LYS A 97 -8.02 -11.15 -14.07
N SER A 98 -6.78 -11.50 -14.39
CA SER A 98 -6.45 -12.36 -15.55
C SER A 98 -6.80 -13.84 -15.34
N TYR A 99 -7.13 -14.26 -14.11
CA TYR A 99 -7.65 -15.60 -13.86
C TYR A 99 -9.13 -15.69 -14.26
N PRO A 100 -9.61 -16.86 -14.72
CA PRO A 100 -11.04 -17.07 -14.99
C PRO A 100 -11.91 -16.80 -13.75
N GLU A 101 -13.05 -16.12 -13.92
CA GLU A 101 -13.98 -15.73 -12.84
C GLU A 101 -14.49 -16.91 -12.01
N ASN A 102 -14.55 -18.12 -12.59
CA ASN A 102 -14.98 -19.31 -11.89
C ASN A 102 -13.92 -19.90 -10.94
N TYR A 103 -12.77 -19.24 -10.77
CA TYR A 103 -11.70 -19.70 -9.89
C TYR A 103 -11.77 -19.01 -8.51
N LEU A 104 -11.60 -19.82 -7.46
CA LEU A 104 -11.37 -19.32 -6.11
C LEU A 104 -9.86 -19.12 -5.90
N VAL A 105 -9.37 -17.91 -6.19
CA VAL A 105 -7.97 -17.53 -5.95
C VAL A 105 -7.71 -17.24 -4.48
N ASN A 106 -6.47 -17.46 -4.01
CA ASN A 106 -6.01 -17.06 -2.69
C ASN A 106 -4.64 -16.39 -2.78
N GLU A 107 -4.11 -15.93 -1.66
CA GLU A 107 -2.90 -15.12 -1.55
C GLU A 107 -1.63 -15.85 -2.04
N LYS A 108 -1.65 -17.19 -2.09
CA LYS A 108 -0.53 -18.02 -2.57
C LYS A 108 -0.49 -18.15 -4.09
N TRP A 109 -1.52 -17.70 -4.80
CA TRP A 109 -1.55 -17.75 -6.27
C TRP A 109 -0.62 -16.71 -6.87
N ARG A 110 -0.03 -17.08 -8.02
CA ARG A 110 0.90 -16.21 -8.74
C ARG A 110 0.12 -15.07 -9.42
N PRO A 111 0.47 -13.80 -9.21
CA PRO A 111 -0.12 -12.70 -9.97
C PRO A 111 0.14 -12.82 -11.47
N LEU A 112 -0.82 -12.41 -12.28
CA LEU A 112 -0.80 -12.39 -13.74
C LEU A 112 -1.02 -10.95 -14.24
N PRO A 113 -0.04 -10.06 -14.03
CA PRO A 113 -0.15 -8.66 -14.44
C PRO A 113 -0.22 -8.55 -15.98
N THR A 114 -0.85 -7.48 -16.46
CA THR A 114 -0.82 -7.07 -17.86
C THR A 114 0.21 -5.95 -18.07
N THR A 115 0.36 -5.48 -19.31
CA THR A 115 1.18 -4.31 -19.63
C THR A 115 0.45 -2.99 -19.37
N GLU A 116 -0.82 -3.02 -18.96
CA GLU A 116 -1.59 -1.83 -18.64
C GLU A 116 -1.03 -1.19 -17.37
N ILE A 117 -0.69 0.10 -17.45
CA ILE A 117 0.01 0.82 -16.38
C ILE A 117 -0.73 0.74 -15.05
N ASP A 118 -2.06 0.84 -15.09
CA ASP A 118 -2.93 0.78 -13.90
C ASP A 118 -2.72 -0.49 -13.08
N GLY A 119 -2.50 -1.64 -13.72
CA GLY A 119 -2.21 -2.90 -13.03
C GLY A 119 -0.72 -3.16 -12.84
N LEU A 120 0.10 -2.75 -13.80
CA LEU A 120 1.54 -2.98 -13.80
C LEU A 120 2.24 -2.27 -12.64
N CYS A 121 1.86 -1.02 -12.34
CA CYS A 121 2.43 -0.25 -11.24
C CYS A 121 2.25 -0.96 -9.89
N PHE A 122 1.04 -1.46 -9.58
CA PHE A 122 0.83 -2.24 -8.35
C PHE A 122 1.67 -3.50 -8.32
N HIS A 123 1.76 -4.24 -9.43
CA HIS A 123 2.58 -5.45 -9.48
C HIS A 123 4.08 -5.18 -9.23
N LEU A 124 4.61 -4.08 -9.80
CA LEU A 124 6.00 -3.68 -9.62
C LEU A 124 6.28 -3.24 -8.18
N ALA A 125 5.39 -2.46 -7.57
CA ALA A 125 5.49 -2.06 -6.17
C ALA A 125 5.39 -3.28 -5.22
N GLU A 126 4.48 -4.22 -5.50
CA GLU A 126 4.41 -5.51 -4.78
C GLU A 126 5.71 -6.29 -4.90
N PHE A 127 6.36 -6.26 -6.07
CA PHE A 127 7.63 -6.94 -6.28
C PHE A 127 8.71 -6.39 -5.35
N VAL A 128 8.82 -5.05 -5.24
CA VAL A 128 9.73 -4.39 -4.29
C VAL A 128 9.41 -4.79 -2.86
N CYS A 129 8.13 -4.68 -2.45
CA CYS A 129 7.66 -5.05 -1.11
C CYS A 129 8.03 -6.50 -0.74
N ARG A 130 7.86 -7.43 -1.67
CA ARG A 130 8.14 -8.85 -1.45
C ARG A 130 9.61 -9.14 -1.21
N GLU A 131 10.52 -8.45 -1.90
CA GLU A 131 11.95 -8.67 -1.66
C GLU A 131 12.36 -8.15 -0.27
N TYR A 132 11.84 -7.01 0.19
CA TYR A 132 12.05 -6.53 1.56
C TYR A 132 11.47 -7.46 2.63
N GLY A 133 10.26 -8.00 2.40
CA GLY A 133 9.65 -8.97 3.31
C GLY A 133 10.45 -10.27 3.45
N ARG A 134 11.25 -10.65 2.44
CA ARG A 134 12.11 -11.85 2.48
C ARG A 134 13.39 -11.64 3.28
N GLU A 135 13.96 -10.45 3.23
CA GLU A 135 15.19 -10.11 3.94
C GLU A 135 15.00 -10.00 5.47
N ARG A 136 13.74 -10.03 5.94
CA ARG A 136 13.33 -10.00 7.36
C ARG A 136 13.80 -8.77 8.14
N GLY A 137 14.01 -7.64 7.45
CA GLY A 137 14.33 -6.35 8.07
C GLY A 137 13.11 -5.55 8.52
N ILE A 138 11.91 -5.90 8.06
CA ILE A 138 10.65 -5.19 8.32
C ILE A 138 9.45 -6.14 8.04
N ASP A 139 8.37 -6.02 8.82
CA ASP A 139 7.09 -6.74 8.57
C ASP A 139 6.35 -6.08 7.40
N VAL A 140 6.48 -6.64 6.20
CA VAL A 140 5.80 -6.13 5.00
C VAL A 140 4.48 -6.86 4.77
N ARG A 141 3.39 -6.10 4.67
CA ARG A 141 2.04 -6.62 4.42
C ARG A 141 1.47 -6.00 3.17
N VAL A 142 1.10 -6.84 2.21
CA VAL A 142 0.51 -6.41 0.94
C VAL A 142 -0.97 -6.72 0.95
N LEU A 143 -1.81 -5.68 0.86
CA LEU A 143 -3.27 -5.82 0.77
C LEU A 143 -3.70 -5.59 -0.67
N ARG A 144 -4.15 -6.63 -1.37
CA ARG A 144 -4.73 -6.49 -2.72
C ARG A 144 -6.19 -6.09 -2.62
N LEU A 145 -6.44 -4.78 -2.68
CA LEU A 145 -7.77 -4.22 -2.55
C LEU A 145 -8.57 -4.43 -3.84
N GLY A 146 -9.86 -4.73 -3.68
CA GLY A 146 -10.82 -4.70 -4.78
C GLY A 146 -11.11 -3.27 -5.26
N ASP A 147 -12.10 -3.14 -6.14
CA ASP A 147 -12.53 -1.84 -6.62
C ASP A 147 -13.29 -1.13 -5.48
N LEU A 148 -12.66 -0.08 -4.93
CA LEU A 148 -13.20 0.62 -3.75
C LEU A 148 -14.49 1.35 -4.09
N ASP A 149 -15.53 1.07 -3.31
CA ASP A 149 -16.81 1.75 -3.40
C ASP A 149 -17.22 2.32 -2.04
N TRP A 150 -17.43 3.62 -2.00
CA TRP A 150 -17.84 4.32 -0.78
C TRP A 150 -19.33 4.60 -0.73
N ASP A 151 -19.97 4.61 -1.90
CA ASP A 151 -21.34 5.13 -2.07
C ASP A 151 -22.32 4.00 -2.42
N GLY A 152 -21.82 2.80 -2.75
CA GLY A 152 -22.62 1.59 -2.96
C GLY A 152 -23.23 1.51 -4.35
N GLU A 153 -22.59 2.12 -5.34
CA GLU A 153 -23.06 2.28 -6.71
C GLU A 153 -22.26 1.46 -7.74
N SER A 154 -21.21 0.75 -7.31
CA SER A 154 -20.34 0.02 -8.23
C SER A 154 -20.91 -1.33 -8.64
N ASP A 155 -20.89 -1.61 -9.94
CA ASP A 155 -21.29 -2.89 -10.55
C ASP A 155 -20.11 -3.88 -10.72
N SER A 156 -18.95 -3.62 -10.09
CA SER A 156 -17.79 -4.50 -10.23
C SER A 156 -17.95 -5.82 -9.45
N ASP A 157 -17.54 -6.94 -10.05
CA ASP A 157 -17.48 -8.24 -9.36
C ASP A 157 -16.42 -8.29 -8.25
N SER A 158 -15.56 -7.27 -8.17
CA SER A 158 -14.51 -7.12 -7.16
C SER A 158 -14.74 -5.92 -6.23
N VAL A 159 -15.97 -5.46 -6.06
CA VAL A 159 -16.29 -4.35 -5.14
C VAL A 159 -15.79 -4.63 -3.73
N LEU A 160 -15.14 -3.63 -3.15
CA LEU A 160 -14.77 -3.58 -1.74
C LEU A 160 -15.31 -2.30 -1.13
N TYR A 161 -16.25 -2.42 -0.18
CA TYR A 161 -16.80 -1.26 0.49
C TYR A 161 -15.72 -0.51 1.29
N GLY A 162 -15.73 0.82 1.22
CA GLY A 162 -14.72 1.65 1.87
C GLY A 162 -14.59 1.41 3.38
N ALA A 163 -15.70 1.13 4.08
CA ALA A 163 -15.68 0.79 5.51
C ALA A 163 -14.98 -0.55 5.78
N ASP A 164 -15.18 -1.54 4.91
CA ASP A 164 -14.52 -2.85 5.03
C ASP A 164 -13.04 -2.75 4.66
N ALA A 165 -12.70 -1.96 3.64
CA ALA A 165 -11.32 -1.64 3.30
C ALA A 165 -10.59 -1.00 4.49
N LEU A 166 -11.21 0.01 5.11
CA LEU A 166 -10.66 0.68 6.29
C LEU A 166 -10.42 -0.30 7.44
N ASN A 167 -11.41 -1.14 7.76
CA ASN A 167 -11.28 -2.15 8.82
C ASN A 167 -10.14 -3.14 8.50
N GLY A 168 -10.05 -3.63 7.26
CA GLY A 168 -8.98 -4.51 6.81
C GLY A 168 -7.59 -3.87 6.98
N VAL A 169 -7.44 -2.59 6.65
CA VAL A 169 -6.18 -1.85 6.83
C VAL A 169 -5.86 -1.67 8.32
N ILE A 170 -6.82 -1.26 9.15
CA ILE A 170 -6.61 -1.12 10.60
C ILE A 170 -6.16 -2.46 11.21
N ARG A 171 -6.79 -3.57 10.83
CA ARG A 171 -6.37 -4.91 11.28
C ARG A 171 -4.97 -5.27 10.80
N ALA A 172 -4.61 -4.90 9.58
CA ALA A 172 -3.26 -5.08 9.07
C ALA A 172 -2.22 -4.23 9.81
N ILE A 173 -2.62 -3.13 10.44
CA ILE A 173 -1.75 -2.27 11.27
C ILE A 173 -1.64 -2.80 12.70
N GLU A 174 -2.72 -3.30 13.30
CA GLU A 174 -2.76 -3.60 14.74
C GLU A 174 -2.46 -5.07 15.09
N VAL A 175 -2.81 -6.01 14.22
CA VAL A 175 -2.74 -7.44 14.55
C VAL A 175 -1.35 -7.99 14.24
N ASP A 176 -0.68 -8.63 15.19
CA ASP A 176 0.52 -9.41 14.90
C ASP A 176 0.13 -10.75 14.27
N LEU A 177 0.73 -11.07 13.13
CA LEU A 177 0.57 -12.38 12.50
C LEU A 177 1.58 -13.32 13.13
N GLU A 178 1.11 -14.45 13.66
CA GLU A 178 2.01 -15.53 14.07
C GLU A 178 2.79 -16.01 12.85
N ALA A 179 4.10 -16.23 13.00
CA ALA A 179 4.93 -16.77 11.93
C ALA A 179 4.45 -18.19 11.59
N GLY A 180 3.79 -18.34 10.44
CA GLY A 180 3.35 -19.62 9.88
C GLY A 180 4.47 -20.46 9.27
#